data_AF-A0A6I4MXZ9-F1
#
_entry.id   AF-A0A6I4MXZ9-F1
#
_cell.length_a   1.000
_cell.length_b   1.000
_cell.length_c   1.000
_cell.angle_alpha   90.00
_cell.angle_beta   90.00
_cell.angle_gamma   90.00
#
_symmetry.space_group_name_H-M   'P 1'
#
loop_
_entity.id
_entity.type
_entity.pdbx_description
1 polymer ?
#
loop_
_entity_poly.entity_id
_entity_poly.type
_entity_poly.pdbx_seq_one_letter_code
_entity_poly.pdbx_strand_id
1 'polypeptide(L)'
;MPTLELRVADACPRLEDIVLLAGLFRAIAGGEIDAMAEGRSAPQVRTEVIRAETWRAARCGLEGELVDSVDGIWVPARQLLLGLPLERYREPLEAAGDWDLVPELTQAALARGSSAARQRQAFTRGGLPEVVDMLIAETRI
;
A
#
# COMPACT_ATOMS: atom_id res chain seq x y z
N MET A 1 -1.62 19.66 18.82
CA MET A 1 -1.23 18.24 18.83
C MET A 1 -0.18 18.01 17.76
N PRO A 2 0.80 17.12 17.98
CA PRO A 2 1.72 16.73 16.92
C PRO A 2 0.96 15.90 15.87
N THR A 3 1.29 16.11 14.59
CA THR A 3 0.72 15.35 13.45
C THR A 3 1.85 14.59 12.76
N LEU A 4 1.58 13.35 12.35
CA LEU A 4 2.44 12.58 11.47
C LEU A 4 1.95 12.75 10.01
N GLU A 5 2.79 13.32 9.15
CA GLU A 5 2.49 13.49 7.72
C GLU A 5 3.21 12.42 6.90
N LEU A 6 2.45 11.53 6.25
CA LEU A 6 2.97 10.47 5.39
C LEU A 6 2.94 10.93 3.92
N ARG A 7 4.12 11.13 3.33
CA ARG A 7 4.28 11.75 1.99
C ARG A 7 4.84 10.79 0.93
N VAL A 8 4.66 9.49 1.14
CA VAL A 8 5.20 8.44 0.25
C VAL A 8 4.30 8.14 -0.95
N ALA A 9 3.00 8.47 -0.85
CA ALA A 9 2.02 8.14 -1.87
C ALA A 9 1.99 9.16 -3.02
N ASP A 10 1.86 8.66 -4.24
CA ASP A 10 1.49 9.46 -5.41
C ASP A 10 0.01 9.85 -5.39
N ALA A 11 -0.37 10.81 -6.22
CA ALA A 11 -1.78 11.11 -6.47
C ALA A 11 -2.50 9.89 -7.07
N CYS A 12 -3.56 9.43 -6.42
CA CYS A 12 -4.33 8.28 -6.84
C CYS A 12 -5.54 8.73 -7.69
N PRO A 13 -5.72 8.19 -8.91
CA PRO A 13 -6.87 8.56 -9.75
C PRO A 13 -8.19 7.98 -9.23
N ARG A 14 -8.15 6.94 -8.40
CA ARG A 14 -9.34 6.24 -7.88
C ARG A 14 -9.56 6.53 -6.41
N LEU A 15 -10.82 6.79 -6.03
CA LEU A 15 -11.20 7.01 -4.63
C LEU A 15 -10.91 5.77 -3.76
N GLU A 16 -11.12 4.57 -4.31
CA GLU A 16 -10.92 3.33 -3.55
C GLU A 16 -9.44 3.14 -3.13
N ASP A 17 -8.50 3.54 -4.00
CA ASP A 17 -7.06 3.49 -3.69
C ASP A 17 -6.71 4.48 -2.57
N ILE A 18 -7.34 5.66 -2.55
CA ILE A 18 -7.16 6.68 -1.49
C ILE A 18 -7.70 6.16 -0.16
N VAL A 19 -8.89 5.58 -0.15
CA VAL A 19 -9.52 5.02 1.06
C VAL A 19 -8.69 3.87 1.61
N LEU A 20 -8.19 2.98 0.73
CA LEU A 20 -7.28 1.91 1.13
C LEU A 20 -6.01 2.44 1.80
N LEU A 21 -5.32 3.40 1.17
CA LEU A 21 -4.10 3.99 1.72
C LEU A 21 -4.37 4.68 3.08
N ALA A 22 -5.48 5.40 3.21
CA ALA A 22 -5.86 6.05 4.46
C ALA A 22 -6.11 5.03 5.58
N GLY A 23 -6.84 3.94 5.29
CA GLY A 23 -7.09 2.86 6.25
C GLY A 23 -5.80 2.16 6.68
N LEU A 24 -4.92 1.83 5.72
CA LEU A 24 -3.62 1.22 6.02
C LEU A 24 -2.72 2.15 6.86
N PHE A 25 -2.63 3.43 6.50
CA PHE A 25 -1.84 4.40 7.26
C PHE A 25 -2.35 4.58 8.69
N ARG A 26 -3.67 4.65 8.86
CA ARG A 26 -4.30 4.72 10.18
C ARG A 26 -4.01 3.46 11.00
N ALA A 27 -4.14 2.28 10.40
CA ALA A 27 -3.87 1.02 11.07
C ALA A 27 -2.40 0.86 11.49
N ILE A 28 -1.46 1.23 10.61
CA ILE A 28 -0.02 1.19 10.91
C ILE A 28 0.33 2.19 12.00
N ALA A 29 -0.09 3.46 11.86
CA ALA A 29 0.23 4.48 12.84
C ALA A 29 -0.39 4.18 14.21
N GLY A 30 -1.67 3.77 14.24
CA GLY A 30 -2.35 3.37 15.47
C GLY A 30 -1.69 2.15 16.12
N GLY A 31 -1.44 1.10 15.34
CA GLY A 31 -0.82 -0.13 15.85
C GLY A 31 0.59 0.07 16.41
N GLU A 32 1.40 0.95 15.80
CA GLU A 32 2.74 1.25 16.31
C GLU A 32 2.69 2.19 17.53
N ILE A 33 1.69 3.08 17.65
CA ILE A 33 1.44 3.86 18.87
C ILE A 33 1.08 2.92 20.04
N ASP A 34 0.18 1.96 19.81
CA ASP A 34 -0.24 1.00 20.82
C ASP A 34 0.94 0.08 21.20
N ALA A 35 1.72 -0.39 20.22
CA ALA A 35 2.93 -1.18 20.47
C ALA A 35 3.94 -0.43 21.34
N MET A 36 4.14 0.87 21.10
CA MET A 36 5.00 1.72 21.92
C MET A 36 4.46 1.86 23.35
N ALA A 37 3.15 2.04 23.52
CA ALA A 37 2.52 2.13 24.83
C ALA A 37 2.65 0.83 25.64
N GLU A 38 2.68 -0.32 24.96
CA GLU A 38 2.90 -1.64 25.53
C GLU A 38 4.38 -1.98 25.79
N GLY A 39 5.30 -1.09 25.41
CA GLY A 39 6.75 -1.30 25.55
C GLY A 39 7.36 -2.27 24.53
N ARG A 40 6.65 -2.58 23.43
CA ARG A 40 7.22 -3.35 22.32
C ARG A 40 8.25 -2.51 21.58
N SER A 41 9.42 -3.11 21.33
CA SER A 41 10.49 -2.46 20.58
C SER A 41 10.30 -2.63 19.07
N ALA A 42 10.55 -1.57 18.31
CA ALA A 42 10.55 -1.63 16.86
C ALA A 42 11.65 -2.58 16.34
N PRO A 43 11.39 -3.34 15.25
CA PRO A 43 12.39 -4.20 14.63
C PRO A 43 13.67 -3.42 14.28
N GLN A 44 14.82 -3.99 14.59
CA GLN A 44 16.12 -3.40 14.26
C GLN A 44 16.52 -3.77 12.84
N VAL A 45 15.99 -3.03 11.86
CA VAL A 45 16.29 -3.22 10.44
C VAL A 45 17.39 -2.27 10.01
N ARG A 46 18.38 -2.78 9.26
CA ARG A 46 19.44 -1.95 8.67
C ARG A 46 18.86 -0.98 7.63
N THR A 47 19.29 0.28 7.66
CA THR A 47 18.83 1.33 6.74
C THR A 47 18.98 0.95 5.26
N GLU A 48 20.02 0.18 4.92
CA GLU A 48 20.26 -0.31 3.55
C GLU A 48 19.15 -1.25 3.07
N VAL A 49 18.58 -2.06 3.99
CA VAL A 49 17.47 -2.96 3.68
C VAL A 49 16.19 -2.17 3.44
N ILE A 50 15.91 -1.16 4.28
CA ILE A 50 14.74 -0.27 4.11
C ILE A 50 14.82 0.46 2.76
N ARG A 51 16.01 0.93 2.37
CA ARG A 51 16.23 1.56 1.07
C ARG A 51 16.01 0.59 -0.09
N ALA A 52 16.49 -0.65 0.05
CA ALA A 52 16.27 -1.69 -0.96
C ALA A 52 14.78 -2.03 -1.11
N GLU A 53 14.06 -2.18 0.00
CA GLU A 53 12.62 -2.41 0.02
C GLU A 53 11.86 -1.26 -0.65
N THR A 54 12.15 -0.02 -0.27
CA THR A 54 11.52 1.18 -0.84
C THR A 54 11.74 1.28 -2.35
N TRP A 55 12.99 1.09 -2.79
CA TRP A 55 13.33 1.10 -4.20
C TRP A 55 12.61 -0.02 -4.96
N ARG A 56 12.57 -1.23 -4.39
CA ARG A 56 11.91 -2.37 -5.01
C ARG A 56 10.41 -2.13 -5.15
N ALA A 57 9.75 -1.65 -4.09
CA ALA A 57 8.33 -1.31 -4.12
C ALA A 57 8.02 -0.28 -5.22
N ALA A 58 8.80 0.80 -5.29
CA ALA A 58 8.63 1.82 -6.33
C ALA A 58 8.84 1.27 -7.76
N ARG A 59 9.78 0.34 -7.94
CA ARG A 59 10.13 -0.20 -9.26
C ARG A 59 9.20 -1.30 -9.76
N CYS A 60 8.66 -2.12 -8.85
CA CYS A 60 7.92 -3.34 -9.17
C CYS A 60 6.42 -3.22 -8.96
N GLY A 61 5.97 -2.33 -8.05
CA GLY A 61 4.56 -2.17 -7.74
C GLY A 61 3.90 -3.47 -7.26
N LEU A 62 2.61 -3.60 -7.55
CA LEU A 62 1.80 -4.76 -7.15
C LEU A 62 2.05 -6.01 -8.02
N GLU A 63 2.75 -5.83 -9.14
CA GLU A 63 2.95 -6.88 -10.15
C GLU A 63 4.22 -7.71 -9.92
N GLY A 64 5.10 -7.29 -9.01
CA GLY A 64 6.40 -7.92 -8.82
C GLY A 64 6.63 -8.50 -7.43
N GLU A 65 7.90 -8.79 -7.17
CA GLU A 65 8.38 -9.22 -5.86
C GLU A 65 8.86 -8.02 -5.06
N LEU A 66 8.55 -8.01 -3.77
CA LEU A 66 8.97 -7.04 -2.77
C LEU A 66 10.04 -7.67 -1.86
N VAL A 67 10.57 -6.87 -0.95
CA VAL A 67 11.50 -7.32 0.09
C VAL A 67 10.73 -7.31 1.40
N ASP A 68 10.69 -8.43 2.10
CA ASP A 68 10.35 -8.44 3.52
C ASP A 68 11.61 -8.06 4.31
N SER A 69 11.60 -6.89 4.94
CA SER A 69 12.75 -6.39 5.67
C SER A 69 12.94 -7.00 7.05
N VAL A 70 11.92 -7.70 7.59
CA VAL A 70 12.02 -8.43 8.85
C VAL A 70 12.76 -9.76 8.61
N ASP A 71 12.34 -10.51 7.61
CA ASP A 71 12.91 -11.83 7.29
C ASP A 71 14.07 -11.77 6.28
N GLY A 72 14.25 -10.64 5.59
CA GLY A 72 15.30 -10.44 4.60
C GLY A 72 15.11 -11.22 3.31
N ILE A 73 13.87 -11.58 2.96
CA ILE A 73 13.53 -12.43 1.82
C ILE A 73 12.76 -11.67 0.74
N TRP A 74 12.78 -12.21 -0.48
CA TRP A 74 11.94 -11.74 -1.57
C TRP A 74 10.58 -12.40 -1.49
N VAL A 75 9.51 -11.61 -1.61
CA VAL A 75 8.13 -12.09 -1.46
C VAL A 75 7.26 -11.47 -2.54
N PRO A 76 6.39 -12.24 -3.24
CA PRO A 76 5.42 -11.66 -4.15
C PRO A 76 4.57 -10.58 -3.47
N ALA A 77 4.34 -9.44 -4.12
CA ALA A 77 3.58 -8.33 -3.54
C ALA A 77 2.20 -8.77 -3.03
N ARG A 78 1.52 -9.65 -3.76
CA ARG A 78 0.25 -10.27 -3.37
C ARG A 78 0.34 -11.00 -2.04
N GLN A 79 1.38 -11.79 -1.83
CA GLN A 79 1.55 -12.56 -0.60
C GLN A 79 1.81 -11.61 0.57
N LEU A 80 2.70 -10.64 0.40
CA LEU A 80 3.02 -9.67 1.44
C LEU A 80 1.79 -8.82 1.85
N LEU A 81 1.03 -8.33 0.86
CA LEU A 81 -0.11 -7.44 1.09
C LEU A 81 -1.37 -8.16 1.59
N LEU A 82 -1.51 -9.46 1.36
CA LEU A 82 -2.59 -10.24 1.99
C LEU A 82 -2.24 -10.61 3.43
N GLY A 83 -0.97 -10.89 3.74
CA GLY A 83 -0.54 -11.22 5.10
C GLY A 83 -0.53 -10.01 6.04
N LEU A 84 0.04 -8.88 5.61
CA LEU A 84 0.27 -7.71 6.47
C LEU A 84 -0.97 -7.15 7.17
N PRO A 85 -2.06 -6.77 6.47
CA PRO A 85 -3.24 -6.20 7.11
C PRO A 85 -3.96 -7.23 7.98
N LEU A 86 -4.00 -8.49 7.53
CA LEU A 86 -4.79 -9.54 8.17
C LEU A 86 -4.13 -10.09 9.44
N GLU A 87 -2.80 -10.15 9.48
CA GLU A 87 -2.06 -10.78 10.59
C GLU A 87 -1.51 -9.77 11.58
N ARG A 88 -1.03 -8.61 11.12
CA ARG A 88 -0.32 -7.65 11.98
C ARG A 88 -1.18 -6.49 12.45
N TYR A 89 -2.15 -6.06 11.63
CA TYR A 89 -2.90 -4.83 11.87
C TYR A 89 -4.40 -5.05 12.06
N ARG A 90 -4.82 -6.28 12.37
CA ARG A 90 -6.24 -6.60 12.62
C ARG A 90 -6.85 -5.74 13.72
N GLU A 91 -6.25 -5.72 14.91
CA GLU A 91 -6.80 -4.98 16.06
C GLU A 91 -6.89 -3.46 15.77
N PRO A 92 -5.85 -2.78 15.24
CA PRO A 92 -5.97 -1.38 14.83
C PRO A 92 -7.05 -1.13 13.78
N LEU A 93 -7.23 -2.04 12.82
CA LEU A 93 -8.28 -1.93 11.80
C LEU A 93 -9.68 -2.08 12.41
N GLU A 94 -9.88 -3.02 13.32
CA GLU A 94 -11.14 -3.20 14.03
C GLU A 94 -11.46 -1.98 14.90
N ALA A 95 -10.48 -1.46 15.63
CA ALA A 95 -10.63 -0.26 16.45
C ALA A 95 -10.98 0.98 15.62
N ALA A 96 -10.47 1.07 14.39
CA ALA A 96 -10.78 2.14 13.45
C ALA A 96 -12.09 1.93 12.66
N GLY A 97 -12.73 0.76 12.76
CA GLY A 97 -13.89 0.39 11.94
C GLY A 97 -13.58 0.10 10.47
N ASP A 98 -12.29 -0.11 10.14
CA ASP A 98 -11.79 -0.31 8.78
C ASP A 98 -11.60 -1.80 8.42
N TRP A 99 -11.85 -2.72 9.36
CA TRP A 99 -11.54 -4.15 9.21
C TRP A 99 -12.26 -4.84 8.05
N ASP A 100 -13.51 -4.49 7.76
CA ASP A 100 -14.22 -5.09 6.63
C ASP A 100 -13.78 -4.49 5.30
N LEU A 101 -13.48 -3.19 5.29
CA LEU A 101 -13.22 -2.41 4.08
C LEU A 101 -11.78 -2.60 3.55
N VAL A 102 -10.76 -2.50 4.41
CA VAL A 102 -9.35 -2.50 3.98
C VAL A 102 -8.93 -3.82 3.33
N PRO A 103 -9.27 -5.01 3.86
CA PRO A 103 -8.97 -6.28 3.20
C PRO A 103 -9.69 -6.42 1.86
N GLU A 104 -10.94 -6.01 1.75
CA GLU A 104 -11.70 -6.03 0.49
C GLU A 104 -11.02 -5.15 -0.56
N LEU A 105 -10.70 -3.90 -0.20
CA LEU A 105 -10.02 -2.97 -1.10
C LEU A 105 -8.61 -3.44 -1.48
N THR A 106 -7.90 -4.11 -0.56
CA THR A 106 -6.59 -4.72 -0.84
C THR A 106 -6.72 -5.82 -1.89
N GLN A 107 -7.69 -6.72 -1.74
CA GLN A 107 -7.96 -7.78 -2.72
C GLN A 107 -8.35 -7.18 -4.08
N ALA A 108 -9.22 -6.16 -4.09
CA ALA A 108 -9.64 -5.47 -5.31
C ALA A 108 -8.45 -4.79 -6.01
N ALA A 109 -7.56 -4.12 -5.26
CA ALA A 109 -6.36 -3.50 -5.80
C ALA A 109 -5.40 -4.54 -6.40
N LEU A 110 -5.18 -5.66 -5.70
CA LEU A 110 -4.35 -6.77 -6.18
C LEU A 110 -4.93 -7.48 -7.40
N ALA A 111 -6.26 -7.54 -7.54
CA ALA A 111 -6.92 -8.11 -8.70
C ALA A 111 -6.86 -7.16 -9.91
N ARG A 112 -7.02 -5.86 -9.67
CA ARG A 112 -6.99 -4.80 -10.69
C ARG A 112 -5.58 -4.50 -11.20
N GLY A 113 -4.56 -4.63 -10.35
CA GLY A 113 -3.20 -4.19 -10.62
C GLY A 113 -3.01 -2.68 -10.40
N SER A 114 -1.74 -2.26 -10.35
CA SER A 114 -1.31 -0.88 -10.06
C SER A 114 -1.75 0.11 -11.14
N SER A 115 -1.87 1.39 -10.75
CA SER A 115 -2.13 2.48 -11.71
C SER A 115 -1.09 2.48 -12.83
N ALA A 116 0.20 2.29 -12.49
CA ALA A 116 1.28 2.23 -13.47
C ALA A 116 1.10 1.07 -14.48
N ALA A 117 0.68 -0.11 -14.03
CA ALA A 117 0.40 -1.23 -14.92
C ALA A 117 -0.78 -0.94 -15.87
N ARG A 118 -1.88 -0.37 -15.35
CA ARG A 118 -3.03 0.01 -16.16
C ARG A 118 -2.69 1.09 -17.19
N GLN A 119 -1.94 2.11 -16.79
CA GLN A 119 -1.49 3.18 -17.69
C GLN A 119 -0.56 2.65 -18.79
N ARG A 120 0.37 1.74 -18.47
CA ARG A 120 1.20 1.07 -19.51
C ARG A 120 0.32 0.30 -20.51
N GLN A 121 -0.71 -0.39 -20.03
CA GLN A 121 -1.63 -1.11 -20.90
C GLN A 121 -2.44 -0.15 -21.80
N ALA A 122 -2.98 0.95 -21.25
CA ALA A 122 -3.63 2.00 -22.03
C ALA A 122 -2.68 2.57 -23.10
N PHE A 123 -1.44 2.88 -22.71
CA PHE A 123 -0.44 3.37 -23.64
C PHE A 123 -0.21 2.41 -24.81
N THR A 124 -0.16 1.09 -24.55
CA THR A 124 -0.03 0.11 -25.64
C THR A 124 -1.24 0.04 -26.58
N ARG A 125 -2.43 0.45 -26.12
CA ARG A 125 -3.66 0.46 -26.95
C ARG A 125 -3.79 1.71 -27.81
N GLY A 126 -3.43 2.88 -27.28
CA GLY A 126 -3.70 4.16 -27.95
C GLY A 126 -2.76 5.31 -27.61
N GLY A 127 -1.59 5.02 -27.02
CA GLY A 127 -0.60 6.03 -26.64
C GLY A 127 -1.05 6.90 -25.45
N LEU A 128 -0.43 8.07 -25.30
CA LEU A 128 -0.74 9.00 -24.20
C LEU A 128 -2.20 9.47 -24.14
N PRO A 129 -2.91 9.73 -25.25
CA PRO A 129 -4.33 10.13 -25.18
C PRO A 129 -5.20 9.10 -24.47
N GLU A 130 -5.02 7.80 -24.78
CA GLU A 130 -5.75 6.70 -24.12
C GLU A 130 -5.44 6.61 -22.62
N VAL A 131 -4.21 6.96 -22.21
CA VAL A 131 -3.84 7.05 -20.79
C VAL A 131 -4.58 8.19 -20.10
N VAL A 132 -4.63 9.36 -20.72
CA VAL A 132 -5.31 10.54 -20.17
C VAL A 132 -6.81 10.29 -20.08
N ASP A 133 -7.44 9.74 -21.13
CA ASP A 133 -8.86 9.42 -21.13
C ASP A 133 -9.22 8.40 -20.04
N MET A 134 -8.38 7.37 -19.85
CA MET A 134 -8.51 6.43 -18.73
C MET A 134 -8.45 7.15 -17.38
N LEU A 135 -7.44 7.99 -17.14
CA LEU A 135 -7.27 8.69 -15.85
C LEU A 135 -8.41 9.68 -15.58
N ILE A 136 -8.94 10.34 -16.62
CA ILE A 136 -10.12 11.21 -16.50
C ILE A 136 -11.33 10.37 -16.11
N ALA A 137 -11.54 9.21 -16.74
CA ALA A 137 -12.65 8.33 -16.42
C ALA A 137 -12.55 7.78 -14.98
N GLU A 138 -11.36 7.42 -14.51
CA GLU A 138 -11.13 6.93 -13.14
C GLU A 138 -11.34 8.01 -12.06
N THR A 139 -11.09 9.28 -12.40
CA THR A 139 -11.19 10.41 -11.43
C THR A 139 -12.59 11.02 -11.35
N ARG A 140 -13.52 10.68 -12.25
CA ARG A 140 -14.90 11.22 -12.20
C ARG A 140 -15.68 10.54 -11.06
N ILE A 141 -16.02 11.34 -10.04
CA ILE A 141 -16.89 10.98 -8.91
C ILE A 141 -18.35 11.18 -9.30
#